data_AF-A0A9E6DDG1-F1
#
_entry.id   AF-A0A9E6DDG1-F1
#
_cell.length_a   1.000
_cell.length_b   1.000
_cell.length_c   1.000
_cell.angle_alpha   90.00
_cell.angle_beta   90.00
_cell.angle_gamma   90.00
#
_symmetry.space_group_name_H-M   'P 1'
#
loop_
_entity.id
_entity.type
_entity.pdbx_description
1 polymer ?
#
loop_
_entity_poly.entity_id
_entity_poly.type
_entity_poly.pdbx_seq_one_letter_code
_entity_poly.pdbx_strand_id
1 'polypeptide(L)' 'TNLAATRTDKLDELSALLDAHHAGSVGPLYAHKIESPIAIDKVTFEKSEEGDEFIIWPN' A
#
# COMPACT_ATOMS: atom_id res chain seq x y z
N THR A 1 -12.03 -11.57 -8.23
CA THR A 1 -10.81 -12.30 -8.60
C THR A 1 -9.68 -11.33 -8.79
N ASN A 2 -8.49 -11.62 -8.26
CA ASN A 2 -7.32 -10.77 -8.47
C ASN A 2 -6.87 -10.81 -9.95
N LEU A 3 -6.85 -9.66 -10.62
CA LEU A 3 -6.52 -9.54 -12.04
C LEU A 3 -5.02 -9.74 -12.32
N ALA A 4 -4.15 -9.57 -11.32
CA ALA A 4 -2.73 -9.83 -11.47
C ALA A 4 -2.45 -11.29 -11.87
N ALA A 5 -3.33 -12.22 -11.48
CA ALA A 5 -3.20 -13.63 -11.83
C ALA A 5 -3.58 -13.94 -13.29
N THR A 6 -4.31 -13.06 -13.98
CA THR A 6 -4.83 -13.31 -15.33
C THR A 6 -4.38 -12.31 -16.38
N ARG A 7 -3.85 -11.15 -15.96
CA ARG A 7 -3.32 -10.08 -16.82
C ARG A 7 -1.84 -9.84 -16.54
N THR A 8 -1.03 -10.89 -16.69
CA THR A 8 0.43 -10.83 -16.46
C THR A 8 1.09 -9.80 -17.40
N ASP A 9 0.57 -9.64 -18.62
CA ASP A 9 1.01 -8.62 -19.57
C ASP A 9 0.98 -7.20 -18.98
N LYS A 10 -0.12 -6.87 -18.29
CA LYS A 10 -0.29 -5.56 -17.66
C LYS A 10 0.43 -5.45 -16.32
N LEU A 11 0.53 -6.56 -15.58
CA LEU A 11 1.32 -6.60 -14.35
C LEU A 11 2.77 -6.22 -14.66
N ASP A 12 3.38 -6.88 -15.64
CA ASP A 12 4.79 -6.66 -16.01
C ASP A 12 5.03 -5.22 -16.49
N GLU A 13 4.14 -4.70 -17.35
CA GLU A 13 4.19 -3.31 -17.84
C GLU A 13 4.14 -2.30 -16.70
N LEU A 14 3.17 -2.44 -15.79
CA LEU A 14 2.96 -1.50 -14.70
C LEU A 14 4.08 -1.59 -13.64
N SER A 15 4.57 -2.79 -13.34
CA SER A 15 5.71 -2.99 -12.45
C SER A 15 6.97 -2.31 -12.99
N ALA A 16 7.27 -2.45 -14.29
CA ALA A 16 8.43 -1.80 -14.90
C ALA A 16 8.34 -0.27 -14.83
N LEU A 17 7.14 0.31 -14.98
CA LEU A 17 6.93 1.75 -14.82
C LEU A 17 7.16 2.23 -13.38
N LEU A 18 6.71 1.46 -12.40
CA LEU A 18 6.95 1.75 -10.98
C LEU A 18 8.44 1.68 -10.63
N ASP A 19 9.15 0.66 -11.12
CA ASP A 19 10.60 0.53 -10.90
C ASP A 19 11.36 1.71 -11.50
N ALA A 20 11.01 2.11 -12.73
CA ALA A 20 11.59 3.27 -13.38
C ALA A 20 11.32 4.58 -12.61
N HIS A 21 10.11 4.75 -12.07
CA HIS A 21 9.77 5.89 -11.24
C HIS A 21 10.58 5.90 -9.93
N HIS A 22 10.70 4.75 -9.27
CA HIS A 22 11.40 4.62 -7.99
C HIS A 22 12.92 4.71 -8.10
N ALA A 23 13.52 4.51 -9.29
CA ALA A 23 14.96 4.63 -9.50
C ALA A 23 15.53 6.00 -9.10
N GLY A 24 14.72 7.06 -9.18
CA GLY A 24 15.08 8.42 -8.75
C GLY A 24 14.66 8.77 -7.31
N SER A 25 14.06 7.83 -6.58
CA SER A 25 13.58 8.07 -5.22
C SER A 25 14.73 8.29 -4.25
N VAL A 26 14.61 9.30 -3.38
CA VAL A 26 15.53 9.51 -2.25
C VAL A 26 15.19 8.62 -1.05
N GLY A 27 14.16 7.78 -1.16
CA GLY A 27 13.62 6.99 -0.06
C GLY A 27 12.96 7.85 1.03
N PRO A 28 12.56 7.24 2.16
CA PRO A 28 12.05 7.98 3.31
C PRO A 28 13.14 8.88 3.91
N LEU A 29 12.85 10.17 4.07
CA LEU A 29 13.79 11.14 4.68
C LEU A 29 13.95 10.95 6.20
N TYR A 30 12.96 10.32 6.84
CA TYR A 30 12.91 10.13 8.28
C TYR A 30 12.42 8.72 8.59
N ALA A 31 12.89 8.16 9.71
CA ALA A 31 12.34 6.93 10.26
C ALA A 31 10.90 7.16 10.74
N HIS A 32 10.06 6.14 10.57
CA HIS A 32 8.76 6.10 11.21
C HIS A 32 8.93 6.15 12.73
N LYS A 33 7.97 6.76 13.42
CA LYS A 33 7.96 6.84 14.89
C LYS A 33 6.95 5.88 15.50
N ILE A 34 5.95 5.47 14.72
CA ILE A 34 4.86 4.63 15.18
C ILE A 34 4.56 3.60 14.08
N GLU A 35 4.30 2.37 14.50
CA GLU A 35 3.61 1.38 13.68
C GLU A 35 2.20 1.23 14.26
N SER A 36 1.19 1.68 13.52
CA SER A 36 -0.19 1.73 14.00
C SER A 36 -1.12 0.92 13.10
N PRO A 37 -2.17 0.29 13.65
CA PRO A 37 -3.22 -0.31 12.84
C PRO A 37 -3.99 0.77 12.08
N ILE A 38 -4.08 0.62 10.77
CA ILE A 38 -4.87 1.47 9.88
C ILE A 38 -5.96 0.60 9.26
N ALA A 39 -7.22 1.02 9.42
CA ALA A 39 -8.38 0.33 8.86
C ALA A 39 -8.37 0.44 7.32
N ILE A 40 -8.58 -0.69 6.65
CA ILE A 40 -8.76 -0.74 5.20
C ILE A 40 -10.21 -0.33 4.86
N ASP A 41 -10.40 0.32 3.71
CA ASP A 41 -11.72 0.71 3.19
C ASP A 41 -12.57 1.62 4.09
N LYS A 42 -11.95 2.23 5.11
CA LYS A 42 -12.58 3.20 6.03
C LYS A 42 -11.90 4.56 5.96
N VAL A 43 -12.68 5.60 6.24
CA VAL A 43 -12.15 6.96 6.41
C VAL A 43 -11.79 7.21 7.87
N THR A 44 -10.79 8.05 8.12
CA THR A 44 -10.13 8.20 9.44
C THR A 44 -11.06 8.53 10.62
N PHE A 45 -12.22 9.13 10.37
CA PHE A 45 -13.18 9.51 11.41
C PHE A 45 -14.28 8.47 11.68
N GLU A 46 -14.32 7.39 10.91
CA GLU A 46 -15.21 6.27 11.18
C GLU A 46 -14.70 5.45 12.38
N LYS A 47 -15.62 4.90 13.16
CA LYS A 47 -15.25 4.02 14.26
C LYS A 47 -14.85 2.65 13.74
N SER A 48 -13.89 2.04 14.41
CA SER A 48 -13.56 0.63 14.23
C SER A 48 -14.70 -0.25 14.73
N GLU A 49 -14.99 -1.29 13.96
CA GLU A 49 -16.03 -2.28 14.20
C GLU A 49 -15.42 -3.68 14.19
N GLU A 50 -16.13 -4.65 14.76
CA GLU A 50 -15.71 -6.04 14.73
C GLU A 50 -15.77 -6.58 13.29
N GLY A 51 -14.67 -7.17 12.82
CA GLY A 51 -14.54 -7.67 11.45
C GLY A 51 -13.87 -6.70 10.48
N ASP A 52 -13.54 -5.48 10.91
CA ASP A 52 -12.73 -4.57 10.10
C ASP A 52 -11.34 -5.17 9.83
N GLU A 53 -10.87 -4.99 8.60
CA GLU A 53 -9.51 -5.36 8.22
C GLU A 53 -8.55 -4.22 8.52
N PHE A 54 -7.37 -4.57 9.03
CA PHE A 54 -6.33 -3.61 9.38
C PHE A 54 -4.99 -4.02 8.79
N ILE A 55 -4.21 -3.02 8.38
CA ILE A 55 -2.78 -3.17 8.14
C ILE A 55 -1.99 -2.47 9.23
N ILE A 56 -0.85 -3.03 9.62
CA ILE A 56 0.12 -2.31 10.44
C ILE A 56 0.93 -1.40 9.51
N TRP A 57 0.78 -0.09 9.68
CA TRP A 57 1.46 0.88 8.83
C TRP A 57 2.51 1.68 9.61
N PRO A 58 3.78 1.71 9.15
CA PRO A 58 4.82 2.56 9.72
C PRO A 58 4.63 4.01 9.26
N ASN A 59 4.47 4.93 10.22
CA ASN A 59 4.31 6.38 10.01
C ASN A 59 5.36 7.20 10.80
#